data_AF-A0A286Q5L6-F1
#
_entry.id   AF-A0A286Q5L6-F1
#
_cell.length_a   1.000
_cell.length_b   1.000
_cell.length_c   1.000
_cell.angle_alpha   90.00
_cell.angle_beta   90.00
_cell.angle_gamma   90.00
#
_symmetry.space_group_name_H-M   'P 1'
#
loop_
_entity.id
_entity.type
_entity.pdbx_description
1 polymer ?
#
loop_
_entity_poly.entity_id
_entity_poly.type
_entity_poly.pdbx_seq_one_letter_code
_entity_poly.pdbx_strand_id
1 'polypeptide(L)'
;MLKKSRKGLKHCIKENGETRFYEWKEPNLIRVLGRFDTTSSDLLETCRNNKSLIVTKDTAKYRGIRCIEKESVGVHDIKMIEDILEIYPDYSLVVYDETVKPVNQCEFYKALVKITKRFENVIFIWTSKISTNKQSEKTFFSDKNVFLRSI
;
A
#
# COMPACT_ATOMS: atom_id res chain seq x y z
N MET A 1 -14.11 -4.58 -11.12
CA MET A 1 -13.37 -5.29 -12.19
C MET A 1 -12.13 -4.46 -12.55
N LEU A 2 -10.96 -4.77 -11.99
CA LEU A 2 -9.68 -4.11 -12.33
C LEU A 2 -9.30 -4.50 -13.78
N LYS A 3 -9.94 -3.83 -14.76
CA LYS A 3 -9.76 -4.05 -16.20
C LYS A 3 -8.43 -3.44 -16.65
N LYS A 4 -7.35 -4.24 -16.53
CA LYS A 4 -6.08 -4.28 -17.29
C LYS A 4 -4.99 -4.80 -16.36
N SER A 5 -4.11 -5.67 -16.86
CA SER A 5 -2.94 -6.16 -16.12
C SER A 5 -2.02 -4.98 -15.80
N ARG A 6 -2.18 -4.40 -14.60
CA ARG A 6 -1.33 -3.31 -14.10
C ARG A 6 0.04 -3.83 -13.62
N LYS A 7 0.24 -5.15 -13.56
CA LYS A 7 1.49 -5.78 -13.11
C LYS A 7 2.69 -5.25 -13.88
N GLY A 8 3.75 -4.88 -13.15
CA GLY A 8 4.99 -4.35 -13.70
C GLY A 8 4.95 -2.85 -14.04
N LEU A 9 3.77 -2.20 -13.96
CA LEU A 9 3.66 -0.76 -14.17
C LEU A 9 4.37 -0.02 -13.04
N LYS A 10 5.12 1.02 -13.39
CA LYS A 10 5.73 1.96 -12.46
C LYS A 10 5.28 3.37 -12.81
N HIS A 11 4.91 4.14 -11.79
CA HIS A 11 4.49 5.53 -11.94
C HIS A 11 5.19 6.42 -10.92
N CYS A 12 5.65 7.59 -11.35
CA CYS A 12 6.35 8.55 -10.49
C CYS A 12 5.52 9.84 -10.39
N ILE A 13 5.24 10.26 -9.17
CA ILE A 13 4.58 11.53 -8.85
C ILE A 13 5.59 12.43 -8.13
N LYS A 14 5.67 13.67 -8.58
CA LYS A 14 6.46 14.73 -7.95
C LYS A 14 5.54 15.86 -7.55
N GLU A 15 5.43 16.14 -6.26
CA GLU A 15 4.60 17.22 -5.74
C GLU A 15 5.27 17.84 -4.53
N ASN A 16 5.28 19.18 -4.44
CA ASN A 16 5.87 19.93 -3.32
C ASN A 16 7.32 19.52 -2.95
N GLY A 17 8.11 19.11 -3.95
CA GLY A 17 9.49 18.64 -3.74
C GLY A 17 9.62 17.19 -3.24
N GLU A 18 8.51 16.51 -2.96
CA GLU A 18 8.49 15.08 -2.65
C GLU A 18 8.38 14.24 -3.93
N THR A 19 9.10 13.12 -3.97
CA THR A 19 8.98 12.13 -5.04
C THR A 19 8.41 10.83 -4.48
N ARG A 20 7.35 10.33 -5.11
CA ARG A 20 6.74 9.02 -4.79
C ARG A 20 6.74 8.13 -6.03
N PHE A 21 7.09 6.86 -5.83
CA PHE A 21 7.05 5.83 -6.85
C PHE A 21 5.99 4.80 -6.49
N TYR A 22 5.07 4.55 -7.41
CA TYR A 22 4.05 3.53 -7.30
C TYR A 22 4.43 2.38 -8.24
N GLU A 23 4.66 1.20 -7.68
CA GLU A 23 5.05 0.00 -8.42
C GLU A 23 3.99 -1.09 -8.26
N TRP A 24 3.32 -1.47 -9.35
CA TRP A 24 2.42 -2.62 -9.33
C TRP A 24 3.24 -3.89 -9.37
N LYS A 25 3.32 -4.55 -8.23
CA LYS A 25 3.98 -5.85 -8.13
C LYS A 25 3.08 -6.97 -8.65
N GLU A 26 1.78 -6.82 -8.45
CA GLU A 26 0.71 -7.67 -8.99
C GLU A 26 -0.48 -6.76 -9.40
N PRO A 27 -1.52 -7.27 -10.11
CA PRO A 27 -2.64 -6.43 -10.57
C PRO A 27 -3.31 -5.58 -9.48
N ASN A 28 -3.38 -6.10 -8.26
CA ASN A 28 -3.96 -5.49 -7.07
C ASN A 28 -2.97 -5.33 -5.91
N LEU A 29 -1.65 -5.39 -6.17
CA LEU A 29 -0.60 -5.13 -5.17
C LEU A 29 0.29 -3.97 -5.62
N ILE A 30 0.29 -2.90 -4.82
CA ILE A 30 1.01 -1.66 -5.10
C ILE A 30 2.07 -1.47 -4.01
N ARG A 31 3.33 -1.33 -4.43
CA ARG A 31 4.38 -0.83 -3.55
C ARG A 31 4.52 0.66 -3.75
N VAL A 32 4.40 1.43 -2.68
CA VAL A 32 4.60 2.88 -2.71
C VAL A 32 5.92 3.20 -2.03
N LEU A 33 6.87 3.74 -2.78
CA LEU A 33 8.16 4.18 -2.29
C LEU A 33 8.16 5.70 -2.23
N GLY A 34 8.47 6.30 -1.09
CA GLY A 34 8.50 7.76 -1.01
C GLY A 34 8.89 8.27 0.35
N ARG A 35 8.90 9.60 0.47
CA ARG A 35 8.90 10.27 1.76
C ARG A 35 7.44 10.41 2.19
N PHE A 36 7.12 9.89 3.36
CA PHE A 36 5.80 9.97 3.99
C PHE A 36 5.97 10.85 5.21
N ASP A 37 6.22 12.14 4.98
CA ASP A 37 6.13 13.09 6.06
C ASP A 37 4.62 13.24 6.40
N THR A 38 4.34 13.53 7.67
CA THR A 38 3.13 13.19 8.46
C THR A 38 1.79 13.76 8.00
N THR A 39 1.69 14.21 6.76
CA THR A 39 0.50 14.82 6.15
C THR A 39 0.31 14.40 4.68
N SER A 40 0.74 13.20 4.30
CA SER A 40 0.45 12.66 2.96
C SER A 40 -1.07 12.50 2.78
N SER A 41 -1.72 13.58 2.32
CA SER A 41 -3.18 13.76 2.23
C SER A 41 -3.81 12.66 1.41
N ASP A 42 -3.15 12.26 0.33
CA ASP A 42 -3.81 11.46 -0.71
C ASP A 42 -4.02 10.01 -0.29
N LEU A 43 -3.02 9.39 0.36
CA LEU A 43 -3.19 8.01 0.86
C LEU A 43 -4.23 8.00 1.99
N LEU A 44 -4.17 8.97 2.90
CA LEU A 44 -5.15 9.07 3.98
C LEU A 44 -6.57 9.35 3.44
N GLU A 45 -6.71 10.22 2.43
CA GLU A 45 -7.97 10.50 1.74
C GLU A 45 -8.48 9.25 1.02
N THR A 46 -7.63 8.54 0.28
CA THR A 46 -7.98 7.24 -0.34
C THR A 46 -8.45 6.24 0.71
N CYS A 47 -7.75 6.15 1.85
CA CYS A 47 -8.16 5.27 2.94
C CYS A 47 -9.51 5.67 3.56
N ARG A 48 -9.82 6.96 3.64
CA ARG A 48 -11.12 7.45 4.15
C ARG A 48 -12.26 7.24 3.18
N ASN A 49 -11.99 7.34 1.88
CA ASN A 49 -12.99 7.15 0.83
C ASN A 49 -13.26 5.67 0.53
N ASN A 50 -12.49 4.75 1.11
CA ASN A 50 -12.62 3.31 0.93
C ASN A 50 -12.88 2.60 2.26
N LYS A 51 -13.47 1.39 2.18
CA LYS A 51 -13.49 0.48 3.33
C LYS A 51 -12.09 -0.09 3.51
N SER A 52 -11.33 0.56 4.38
CA SER A 52 -9.89 0.35 4.52
C SER A 52 -9.53 -0.31 5.84
N LEU A 53 -8.60 -1.26 5.76
CA LEU A 53 -7.91 -1.86 6.90
C LEU A 53 -6.44 -1.45 6.88
N ILE A 54 -5.98 -0.81 7.95
CA ILE A 54 -4.61 -0.28 8.03
C ILE A 54 -3.80 -1.08 9.04
N VAL A 55 -2.62 -1.56 8.65
CA VAL A 55 -1.62 -2.12 9.56
C VAL A 55 -0.56 -1.05 9.78
N THR A 56 -0.46 -0.54 11.00
CA THR A 56 0.39 0.60 11.34
C THR A 56 0.88 0.51 12.80
N LYS A 57 1.98 1.18 13.15
CA LYS A 57 2.30 1.44 14.57
C LYS A 57 1.72 2.77 15.07
N ASP A 58 1.30 3.63 14.14
CA ASP A 58 0.79 4.97 14.43
C ASP A 58 -0.71 5.01 14.08
N THR A 59 -1.52 4.51 15.01
CA THR A 59 -2.98 4.48 14.85
C THR A 59 -3.60 5.89 14.89
N ALA A 60 -2.94 6.85 15.55
CA ALA A 60 -3.40 8.22 15.64
C ALA A 60 -3.49 8.90 14.27
N LYS A 61 -2.53 8.62 13.38
CA LYS A 61 -2.52 9.08 11.96
C LYS A 61 -3.79 8.68 11.20
N TYR A 62 -4.44 7.56 11.57
CA TYR A 62 -5.57 6.98 10.86
C TYR A 62 -6.87 6.99 11.66
N ARG A 63 -7.04 7.95 12.58
CA ARG A 63 -8.25 8.08 13.40
C ARG A 63 -9.53 8.00 12.55
N GLY A 64 -10.46 7.13 12.96
CA GLY A 64 -11.73 6.89 12.27
C GLY A 64 -11.68 5.79 11.20
N ILE A 65 -10.51 5.22 10.93
CA ILE A 65 -10.31 4.07 10.05
C ILE A 65 -9.94 2.87 10.93
N ARG A 66 -10.31 1.65 10.51
CA ARG A 66 -9.93 0.45 11.27
C ARG A 66 -8.44 0.19 11.12
N CYS A 67 -7.76 0.09 12.26
CA CYS A 67 -6.32 -0.14 12.33
C CYS A 67 -6.00 -1.43 13.10
N ILE A 68 -4.89 -2.05 12.73
CA ILE A 68 -4.22 -3.12 13.47
C ILE A 68 -2.86 -2.56 13.87
N GLU A 69 -2.66 -2.43 15.18
CA GLU A 69 -1.43 -1.86 15.73
C GLU A 69 -0.29 -2.88 15.74
N LYS A 70 0.78 -2.62 14.99
CA LYS A 70 1.94 -3.49 14.86
C LYS A 70 3.22 -2.68 14.65
N GLU A 71 4.29 -3.03 15.36
CA GLU A 71 5.63 -2.51 15.07
C GLU A 71 6.31 -3.21 13.89
N SER A 72 6.02 -4.50 13.73
CA SER A 72 6.56 -5.34 12.67
C SER A 72 5.51 -6.34 12.19
N VAL A 73 5.69 -6.81 10.95
CA VAL A 73 4.82 -7.82 10.32
C VAL A 73 5.61 -9.00 9.80
N GLY A 74 5.06 -10.18 9.98
CA GLY A 74 5.56 -11.43 9.43
C GLY A 74 4.50 -12.15 8.60
N VAL A 75 4.84 -13.37 8.20
CA VAL A 75 3.93 -14.25 7.43
C VAL A 75 2.67 -14.59 8.23
N HIS A 76 2.78 -14.74 9.56
CA HIS A 76 1.64 -15.01 10.43
C HIS A 76 0.61 -13.87 10.45
N ASP A 77 1.07 -12.62 10.39
CA ASP A 77 0.16 -11.46 10.35
C ASP A 77 -0.61 -11.41 9.04
N ILE A 78 -0.05 -11.91 7.93
CA ILE A 78 -0.78 -12.02 6.66
C ILE A 78 -1.94 -13.00 6.77
N LYS A 79 -1.77 -14.11 7.50
CA LYS A 79 -2.87 -15.05 7.77
C LYS A 79 -3.99 -14.38 8.57
N MET A 80 -3.65 -13.58 9.58
CA MET A 80 -4.65 -12.81 10.32
C MET A 80 -5.41 -11.84 9.41
N ILE A 81 -4.73 -11.18 8.47
CA ILE A 81 -5.40 -10.31 7.47
C ILE A 81 -6.33 -11.12 6.58
N GLU A 82 -5.90 -12.30 6.12
CA GLU A 82 -6.72 -13.24 5.35
C GLU A 82 -8.00 -13.62 6.12
N ASP A 83 -7.88 -14.04 7.38
CA ASP A 83 -9.03 -14.39 8.22
C ASP A 83 -10.00 -13.19 8.39
N ILE A 84 -9.47 -11.97 8.54
CA ILE A 84 -10.28 -10.75 8.61
C ILE A 84 -11.03 -10.49 7.30
N LEU A 85 -10.37 -10.63 6.15
CA LEU A 85 -11.00 -10.42 4.85
C LEU A 85 -12.06 -11.48 4.53
N GLU A 86 -11.93 -12.70 5.05
CA GLU A 86 -12.96 -13.74 4.96
C GLU A 86 -14.21 -13.39 5.77
N ILE A 87 -14.04 -12.89 6.99
CA ILE A 87 -15.14 -12.53 7.89
C ILE A 87 -15.81 -11.22 7.44
N TYR A 88 -15.01 -10.28 6.93
CA TYR A 88 -15.43 -8.94 6.55
C TYR A 88 -15.10 -8.67 5.07
N PRO A 89 -15.91 -9.19 4.14
CA PRO A 89 -15.65 -9.09 2.70
C PRO A 89 -15.89 -7.68 2.13
N ASP A 90 -16.34 -6.73 2.96
CA ASP A 90 -16.60 -5.34 2.57
C ASP A 90 -15.34 -4.48 2.48
N TYR A 91 -14.20 -4.94 3.01
CA TYR A 91 -12.92 -4.26 2.81
C TYR A 91 -12.54 -4.27 1.33
N SER A 92 -12.27 -3.08 0.79
CA SER A 92 -11.75 -2.90 -0.57
C SER A 92 -10.27 -2.54 -0.60
N LEU A 93 -9.70 -2.15 0.55
CA LEU A 93 -8.34 -1.66 0.66
C LEU A 93 -7.63 -2.17 1.91
N VAL A 94 -6.42 -2.71 1.74
CA VAL A 94 -5.52 -3.06 2.85
C VAL A 94 -4.23 -2.28 2.68
N VAL A 95 -3.79 -1.58 3.73
CA VAL A 95 -2.57 -0.76 3.71
C VAL A 95 -1.60 -1.22 4.79
N TYR A 96 -0.39 -1.57 4.39
CA TYR A 96 0.76 -1.77 5.27
C TYR A 96 1.58 -0.48 5.29
N ASP A 97 1.41 0.29 6.38
CA ASP A 97 2.05 1.58 6.58
C ASP A 97 3.57 1.43 6.80
N GLU A 98 4.33 2.44 6.41
CA GLU A 98 5.79 2.44 6.36
C GLU A 98 6.41 2.33 7.74
N THR A 99 5.63 2.66 8.77
CA THR A 99 6.02 2.53 10.15
C THR A 99 6.14 1.06 10.58
N VAL A 100 5.52 0.13 9.85
CA VAL A 100 5.54 -1.29 10.13
C VAL A 100 6.57 -1.97 9.25
N LYS A 101 7.57 -2.60 9.89
CA LYS A 101 8.67 -3.24 9.16
C LYS A 101 8.40 -4.73 8.99
N PRO A 102 8.51 -5.27 7.76
CA PRO A 102 8.49 -6.71 7.59
C PRO A 102 9.75 -7.33 8.20
N VAL A 103 9.58 -8.38 9.01
CA VAL A 103 10.68 -9.12 9.64
C VAL A 103 11.57 -9.77 8.57
N ASN A 104 10.95 -10.32 7.52
CA ASN A 104 11.63 -10.82 6.32
C ASN A 104 10.90 -10.32 5.07
N GLN A 105 11.50 -9.37 4.34
CA GLN A 105 10.88 -8.76 3.16
C GLN A 105 10.54 -9.77 2.05
N CYS A 106 11.38 -10.78 1.83
CA CYS A 106 11.19 -11.73 0.74
C CYS A 106 10.01 -12.66 1.04
N GLU A 107 9.94 -13.20 2.24
CA GLU A 107 8.85 -14.08 2.67
C GLU A 107 7.53 -13.32 2.81
N PHE A 108 7.58 -12.12 3.38
CA PHE A 108 6.43 -11.23 3.48
C PHE A 108 5.86 -10.92 2.09
N TYR A 109 6.72 -10.56 1.13
CA TYR A 109 6.30 -10.32 -0.25
C TYR A 109 5.66 -11.57 -0.89
N LYS A 110 6.29 -12.74 -0.75
CA LYS A 110 5.73 -14.00 -1.28
C LYS A 110 4.35 -14.31 -0.71
N ALA A 111 4.15 -14.06 0.58
CA ALA A 111 2.87 -14.25 1.24
C ALA A 111 1.83 -13.19 0.79
N LEU A 112 2.23 -11.93 0.62
CA LEU A 112 1.38 -10.89 0.04
C LEU A 112 0.88 -11.25 -1.37
N VAL A 113 1.77 -11.77 -2.23
CA VAL A 113 1.39 -12.18 -3.59
C VAL A 113 0.38 -13.34 -3.57
N LYS A 114 0.41 -14.21 -2.55
CA LYS A 114 -0.57 -15.30 -2.41
C LYS A 114 -1.94 -14.76 -2.04
N ILE A 115 -2.01 -13.91 -1.01
CA ILE A 115 -3.29 -13.33 -0.57
C ILE A 115 -3.90 -12.42 -1.65
N THR A 116 -3.10 -11.67 -2.40
CA THR A 116 -3.62 -10.79 -3.46
C THR A 116 -4.31 -11.57 -4.59
N LYS A 117 -3.86 -12.80 -4.88
CA LYS A 117 -4.52 -13.69 -5.86
C LYS A 117 -5.85 -14.24 -5.34
N ARG A 118 -5.98 -14.39 -4.02
CA ARG A 118 -7.21 -14.89 -3.39
C ARG A 118 -8.28 -13.80 -3.31
N PHE A 119 -7.87 -12.56 -3.05
CA PHE A 119 -8.74 -11.41 -2.89
C PHE A 119 -8.55 -10.41 -4.04
N GLU A 120 -8.93 -10.80 -5.26
CA GLU A 120 -8.72 -10.00 -6.47
C GLU A 120 -9.46 -8.65 -6.47
N ASN A 121 -10.50 -8.53 -5.66
CA ASN A 121 -11.29 -7.32 -5.46
C ASN A 121 -10.68 -6.35 -4.44
N VAL A 122 -9.69 -6.80 -3.66
CA VAL A 122 -9.04 -6.00 -2.62
C VAL A 122 -7.72 -5.47 -3.16
N ILE A 123 -7.49 -4.17 -2.97
CA ILE A 123 -6.22 -3.53 -3.32
C ILE A 123 -5.32 -3.55 -2.09
N PHE A 124 -4.09 -4.03 -2.27
CA PHE A 124 -3.08 -4.08 -1.24
C PHE A 124 -2.04 -2.99 -1.52
N ILE A 125 -1.81 -2.12 -0.55
CA ILE A 125 -0.79 -1.07 -0.61
C ILE A 125 0.28 -1.38 0.44
N TRP A 126 1.54 -1.40 0.01
CA TRP A 126 2.69 -1.52 0.91
C TRP A 126 3.58 -0.29 0.76
N THR A 127 3.62 0.58 1.78
CA THR A 127 4.46 1.77 1.77
C THR A 127 5.86 1.46 2.31
N SER A 128 6.89 2.11 1.76
CA SER A 128 8.26 2.01 2.29
C SER A 128 9.03 3.31 2.03
N LYS A 129 9.80 3.77 3.02
CA LYS A 129 10.65 4.95 2.83
C LYS A 129 11.79 4.66 1.85
N ILE A 130 12.09 5.64 1.00
CA ILE A 130 13.30 5.62 0.18
C ILE A 130 14.47 6.04 1.08
N SER A 131 15.50 5.18 1.21
CA SER A 131 16.79 5.64 1.69
C SER A 131 17.39 6.53 0.61
N THR A 132 17.93 7.68 0.99
CA THR A 132 18.32 8.84 0.16
C THR A 132 19.30 8.59 -1.01
N ASN A 133 19.64 7.34 -1.36
CA ASN A 133 20.68 7.00 -2.34
C ASN A 133 20.18 6.35 -3.65
N LYS A 134 18.87 6.34 -3.96
CA LYS A 134 18.36 5.77 -5.23
C LYS A 134 17.67 6.83 -6.10
N GLN A 135 18.48 7.63 -6.78
CA GLN A 135 18.04 8.72 -7.66
C GLN A 135 18.13 8.40 -9.17
N SER A 136 18.22 7.12 -9.56
CA SER A 136 18.43 6.73 -10.96
C SER A 136 17.61 5.51 -11.38
N GLU A 137 16.29 5.65 -11.48
CA GLU A 137 15.48 4.74 -12.31
C GLU A 137 14.60 5.58 -13.26
N LYS A 138 14.79 5.37 -14.57
CA LYS A 138 13.98 6.00 -15.63
C LYS A 138 12.51 5.61 -15.38
N THR A 139 11.72 6.59 -14.94
CA THR A 139 10.30 6.39 -14.63
C THR A 139 9.44 7.19 -15.61
N PHE A 140 8.33 6.60 -16.04
CA PHE A 140 7.31 7.30 -16.83
C PHE A 140 6.62 8.35 -15.95
N PHE A 141 6.65 9.59 -16.40
CA PHE A 141 5.99 10.73 -15.79
C PHE A 141 4.54 10.78 -16.27
N SER A 142 3.60 10.96 -15.35
CA SER A 142 2.24 11.37 -15.70
C SER A 142 1.82 12.43 -14.69
N ASP A 143 1.51 13.61 -15.20
CA ASP A 143 1.00 14.70 -14.40
C ASP A 143 -0.42 14.36 -13.94
N LYS A 144 -0.57 14.11 -12.62
CA LYS A 144 -1.69 14.48 -11.73
C LYS A 144 -2.14 13.36 -10.79
N ASN A 145 -2.42 13.79 -9.55
CA ASN A 145 -3.02 13.09 -8.39
C ASN A 145 -4.35 12.34 -8.63
N VAL A 146 -4.83 12.25 -9.87
CA VAL A 146 -6.02 11.48 -10.27
C VAL A 146 -5.82 9.98 -10.01
N PHE A 147 -4.55 9.54 -9.98
CA PHE A 147 -4.16 8.15 -9.88
C PHE A 147 -4.73 7.43 -8.64
N LEU A 148 -4.53 7.98 -7.44
CA LEU A 148 -5.01 7.40 -6.18
C LEU A 148 -6.53 7.56 -5.97
N ARG A 149 -7.17 8.51 -6.66
CA ARG A 149 -8.63 8.70 -6.65
C ARG A 149 -9.36 7.73 -7.59
N SER A 150 -8.62 7.01 -8.43
CA SER A 150 -9.14 5.98 -9.35
C SER A 150 -8.91 4.54 -8.85
N ILE A 151 -8.41 4.41 -7.61
CA ILE A 151 -8.32 3.18 -6.80
C ILE A 151 -9.59 3.08 -5.97
#